data_AF-A0A9E1RL66-F1
#
_entry.id   AF-A0A9E1RL66-F1
#
_cell.length_a   1.000
_cell.length_b   1.000
_cell.length_c   1.000
_cell.angle_alpha   90.00
_cell.angle_beta   90.00
_cell.angle_gamma   90.00
#
_symmetry.space_group_name_H-M   'P 1'
#
loop_
_entity.id
_entity.type
_entity.pdbx_description
1 polymer ?
#
loop_
_entity_poly.entity_id
_entity_poly.type
_entity_poly.pdbx_seq_one_letter_code
_entity_poly.pdbx_strand_id
1 'polypeptide(L)' 'WGETPKGLVVLAEGAEVTERELIDHCRDRLAHYKCPTSVDFRDELARTATGKLQKYKLRSAYWEDMERQIN' A
#
# COMPACT_ATOMS: atom_id res chain seq x y z
N TRP A 1 -12.15 7.66 14.31
CA TRP A 1 -11.97 7.83 12.86
C TRP A 1 -10.65 8.56 12.65
N GLY A 2 -9.77 8.06 11.78
CA GLY A 2 -8.43 8.65 11.58
C GLY A 2 -7.52 7.85 10.65
N GLU A 3 -7.85 6.60 10.37
CA GLU A 3 -7.07 5.73 9.48
C GLU A 3 -7.76 5.59 8.12
N THR A 4 -6.94 5.50 7.07
CA THR A 4 -7.39 5.26 5.70
C THR A 4 -6.49 4.23 5.02
N PRO A 5 -7.01 3.36 4.14
CA PRO A 5 -6.18 2.42 3.41
C PRO A 5 -5.17 3.14 2.48
N LYS A 6 -3.94 2.62 2.45
CA LYS A 6 -2.88 3.00 1.49
C LYS A 6 -2.43 1.74 0.74
N GLY A 7 -2.28 1.84 -0.58
CA GLY A 7 -1.73 0.78 -1.42
C GLY A 7 -0.21 0.84 -1.49
N LEU A 8 0.47 -0.30 -1.40
CA LEU A 8 1.90 -0.43 -1.74
C LEU A 8 2.00 -1.37 -2.94
N VAL A 9 2.51 -0.87 -4.05
CA VAL A 9 2.42 -1.56 -5.35
C VAL A 9 3.80 -1.70 -5.96
N VAL A 10 4.09 -2.91 -6.45
CA VAL A 10 5.25 -3.20 -7.30
C VAL A 10 4.70 -3.51 -8.67
N LEU A 11 5.17 -2.80 -9.69
CA LEU A 11 4.74 -3.01 -11.06
C LEU A 11 5.41 -4.25 -11.64
N ALA A 12 4.69 -4.95 -12.51
CA ALA A 12 5.31 -5.95 -13.36
C ALA A 12 6.26 -5.26 -14.35
N GLU A 13 7.24 -6.01 -14.86
CA GLU A 13 8.19 -5.47 -15.84
C GLU A 13 7.45 -4.93 -17.07
N GLY A 14 7.77 -3.69 -17.46
CA GLY A 14 7.14 -2.99 -18.59
C GLY A 14 5.70 -2.52 -18.35
N ALA A 15 5.13 -2.71 -17.15
CA ALA A 15 3.82 -2.19 -16.83
C ALA A 15 3.89 -0.70 -16.47
N GLU A 16 2.93 0.07 -16.99
CA GLU A 16 2.75 1.49 -16.66
C GLU A 16 1.31 1.70 -16.17
N VAL A 17 1.16 2.31 -15.00
CA VAL A 17 -0.13 2.65 -14.42
C VAL A 17 0.05 3.77 -13.40
N THR A 18 -0.95 4.64 -13.28
CA THR A 18 -0.96 5.73 -12.32
C THR A 18 -1.63 5.34 -11.00
N GLU A 19 -1.35 6.09 -9.92
CA GLU A 19 -2.06 5.96 -8.65
C GLU A 19 -3.58 6.04 -8.85
N ARG A 20 -4.04 7.01 -9.66
CA ARG A 20 -5.45 7.25 -9.91
C ARG A 20 -6.13 6.05 -10.57
N GLU A 21 -5.51 5.47 -11.60
CA GLU A 21 -6.06 4.30 -12.29
C GLU A 21 -6.22 3.10 -11.35
N LEU A 22 -5.28 2.90 -10.42
CA LEU A 22 -5.39 1.83 -9.43
C LEU A 22 -6.50 2.10 -8.39
N ILE A 23 -6.62 3.34 -7.93
CA ILE A 23 -7.70 3.74 -7.02
C ILE A 23 -9.06 3.58 -7.70
N ASP A 24 -9.21 4.07 -8.92
CA ASP A 24 -10.45 3.97 -9.70
C ASP A 24 -10.80 2.49 -9.98
N HIS A 25 -9.80 1.66 -10.31
CA HIS A 25 -9.98 0.21 -10.45
C HIS A 25 -10.56 -0.43 -9.18
N CYS A 26 -10.11 -0.03 -7.99
CA CYS A 26 -10.66 -0.48 -6.72
C CYS A 26 -12.08 0.05 -6.48
N ARG A 27 -12.36 1.32 -6.81
CA ARG A 27 -13.67 1.94 -6.62
C ARG A 27 -14.77 1.29 -7.46
N ASP A 28 -14.42 0.82 -8.65
CA ASP A 28 -15.36 0.10 -9.52
C ASP A 28 -15.75 -1.29 -8.97
N ARG A 29 -14.98 -1.84 -8.03
CA ARG A 29 -15.09 -3.25 -7.58
C ARG A 29 -15.36 -3.41 -6.09
N LEU A 30 -15.07 -2.39 -5.29
CA LEU A 30 -15.11 -2.42 -3.84
C LEU A 30 -15.95 -1.26 -3.30
N ALA A 31 -16.50 -1.44 -2.10
CA ALA A 31 -17.11 -0.33 -1.38
C ALA A 31 -16.08 0.78 -1.12
N HIS A 32 -16.52 2.04 -1.24
CA HIS A 32 -15.66 3.23 -1.20
C HIS A 32 -14.71 3.26 0.02
N TYR A 33 -15.18 2.86 1.20
CA TYR A 33 -14.39 2.87 2.44
C TYR A 33 -13.27 1.81 2.48
N LYS A 34 -13.28 0.83 1.56
CA LYS A 34 -12.23 -0.18 1.40
C LYS A 34 -11.16 0.24 0.39
N CYS A 35 -11.43 1.27 -0.41
CA CYS A 35 -10.52 1.69 -1.45
C CYS A 35 -9.34 2.44 -0.84
N PRO A 36 -8.12 2.25 -1.38
CA PRO A 36 -6.99 3.08 -1.00
C PRO A 36 -7.26 4.54 -1.34
N THR A 37 -6.72 5.42 -0.50
CA THR A 37 -6.74 6.88 -0.73
C THR A 37 -5.43 7.40 -1.33
N SER A 38 -4.37 6.60 -1.28
CA SER A 38 -3.07 6.85 -1.90
C SER A 38 -2.39 5.52 -2.23
N VAL A 39 -1.45 5.55 -3.18
CA VAL A 39 -0.67 4.40 -3.62
C VAL A 39 0.80 4.80 -3.72
N ASP A 40 1.69 4.05 -3.06
CA ASP A 40 3.13 4.21 -3.25
C ASP A 40 3.68 3.07 -4.09
N PHE A 41 4.35 3.44 -5.18
CA PHE A 41 5.10 2.50 -6.02
C PHE A 41 6.46 2.21 -5.40
N ARG A 42 6.88 0.95 -5.48
CA ARG A 42 8.18 0.48 -4.98
C ARG A 42 8.78 -0.52 -5.96
N ASP A 43 10.10 -0.62 -5.95
CA ASP A 43 10.82 -1.66 -6.69
C ASP A 43 10.59 -3.05 -6.06
N GLU A 44 10.47 -3.11 -4.73
CA GLU A 44 10.18 -4.35 -4.01
C GLU A 44 9.38 -4.13 -2.73
N LEU A 45 8.80 -5.23 -2.23
CA LEU A 45 8.18 -5.29 -0.91
C LEU A 45 9.05 -6.12 0.02
N ALA A 46 9.32 -5.59 1.22
CA ALA A 46 10.08 -6.27 2.26
C ALA A 46 9.50 -7.67 2.55
N ARG A 47 10.30 -8.70 2.29
CA ARG A 47 9.96 -10.12 2.49
C ARG A 47 11.02 -10.84 3.31
N THR A 48 10.67 -11.94 3.96
CA THR A 48 11.63 -12.85 4.60
C THR A 48 12.42 -13.60 3.53
N ALA A 49 13.50 -14.28 3.93
CA ALA A 49 14.24 -15.19 3.03
C ALA A 49 13.35 -16.29 2.41
N THR A 50 12.24 -16.63 3.06
CA THR A 50 11.22 -17.57 2.58
C THR A 50 10.07 -16.91 1.80
N GLY A 51 10.15 -15.61 1.51
CA GLY A 51 9.19 -14.87 0.67
C GLY A 51 7.97 -14.28 1.39
N LYS A 52 7.83 -14.46 2.70
CA LYS A 52 6.70 -13.92 3.49
C LYS A 52 6.81 -12.41 3.62
N LEU A 53 5.72 -11.68 3.36
CA LEU A 53 5.67 -10.22 3.54
C LEU A 53 5.90 -9.82 5.00
N GLN A 54 6.83 -8.89 5.20
CA GLN A 54 7.15 -8.29 6.49
C GLN A 54 6.35 -7.00 6.68
N LYS A 55 5.03 -7.14 6.93
CA LYS A 55 4.09 -6.00 7.06
C LYS A 55 4.57 -4.92 8.03
N TYR A 56 5.21 -5.30 9.14
CA TYR A 56 5.72 -4.34 10.12
C TYR A 56 6.81 -3.43 9.52
N LYS A 57 7.74 -3.96 8.71
CA LYS A 57 8.76 -3.16 8.02
C LYS A 57 8.14 -2.23 6.99
N LEU A 58 7.13 -2.71 6.26
CA LEU A 58 6.42 -1.90 5.27
C LEU A 58 5.69 -0.72 5.91
N ARG A 59 5.12 -0.92 7.11
CA ARG A 59 4.44 0.13 7.87
C ARG A 59 5.41 1.08 8.56
N SER A 60 6.53 0.60 9.09
CA SER A 60 7.46 1.39 9.91
C SER A 60 7.80 2.74 9.30
N ALA A 61 8.07 2.78 7.99
CA ALA A 61 8.40 4.00 7.23
C ALA A 61 7.31 5.09 7.25
N TYR A 62 6.07 4.77 7.62
CA TYR A 62 4.96 5.73 7.72
C TYR A 62 4.64 6.14 9.16
N TRP A 63 5.33 5.55 10.14
CA TRP A 63 5.07 5.75 11.56
C TRP A 63 6.33 6.16 12.34
N GLU A 64 7.42 6.53 11.66
CA GLU A 64 8.69 6.94 12.30
C GLU A 64 8.49 8.20 13.16
N ASP A 65 7.64 9.13 12.71
CA ASP A 65 7.34 10.39 13.40
C ASP A 65 5.97 10.44 14.07
N MET A 66 5.31 9.29 14.23
CA MET A 66 3.93 9.23 14.74
C MET A 66 3.87 8.64 16.15
N GLU A 67 3.24 9.37 17.08
CA GLU A 67 3.11 8.99 18.49
C GLU A 67 2.32 7.69 18.73
N ARG A 68 1.54 7.23 17.75
CA ARG A 68 0.68 6.04 17.88
C ARG A 68 0.81 5.16 16.66
N GLN A 69 1.14 3.88 16.84
CA GLN A 69 1.24 2.89 15.76
C GLN A 69 0.01 1.96 15.72
N ILE A 70 -0.24 1.38 14.54
CA ILE A 70 -1.31 0.40 14.29
C ILE A 70 -0.71 -0.99 14.02
N ASN A 71 -1.33 -2.02 14.60
CA ASN A 71 -0.83 -3.41 14.59
C ASN A 71 -1.11 -4.18 13.29
#